data_AF-A0A9Q3PPT2-F1
#
_entry.id   AF-A0A9Q3PPT2-F1
#
_cell.length_a   1.000
_cell.length_b   1.000
_cell.length_c   1.000
_cell.angle_alpha   90.00
_cell.angle_beta   90.00
_cell.angle_gamma   90.00
#
_symmetry.space_group_name_H-M   'P 1'
#
loop_
_entity.id
_entity.type
_entity.pdbx_description
1 polymer ?
#
loop_
_entity_poly.entity_id
_entity_poly.type
_entity_poly.pdbx_seq_one_letter_code
_entity_poly.pdbx_strand_id
1 'polypeptide(L)'
;MNSVQVELSGELENKNPTFPINLVKHYTSGDKKLFPLRNETPLEVPRLDKSEEKKVLKVSKERKYRGKNEREYLVRYRNPQHEDEWLSESKIPDSQKFVRSFRQKTNFSIICLNCVI
;
A
#
# COMPACT_ATOMS: atom_id res chain seq x y z
N MET A 1 -44.17 -15.17 27.81
CA MET A 1 -43.27 -15.71 26.76
C MET A 1 -43.13 -17.20 27.02
N ASN A 2 -43.53 -18.06 26.08
CA ASN A 2 -43.35 -19.50 26.21
C ASN A 2 -41.97 -19.86 25.63
N SER A 3 -41.05 -20.35 26.46
CA SER A 3 -39.82 -20.97 26.00
C SER A 3 -39.91 -22.47 26.18
N VAL A 4 -39.71 -23.21 25.09
CA VAL A 4 -39.57 -24.67 25.09
C VAL A 4 -38.08 -24.98 25.21
N GLN A 5 -37.70 -25.66 26.28
CA GLN A 5 -36.33 -26.13 26.47
C GLN A 5 -36.15 -27.42 25.68
N VAL A 6 -35.33 -27.37 24.65
CA VAL A 6 -34.97 -28.53 23.82
C VAL A 6 -33.73 -29.17 24.45
N GLU A 7 -33.92 -30.28 25.15
CA GLU A 7 -32.80 -31.11 25.64
C GLU A 7 -32.30 -31.97 24.47
N LEU A 8 -31.16 -31.58 23.90
CA LEU A 8 -30.46 -32.40 22.91
C LEU A 8 -29.88 -33.61 23.63
N SER A 9 -30.37 -34.82 23.32
CA SER A 9 -29.89 -36.06 23.91
C SER A 9 -28.37 -36.19 23.68
N GLY A 10 -27.62 -36.57 24.73
CA GLY A 10 -26.14 -36.53 24.81
C GLY A 10 -25.35 -37.31 23.74
N GLU A 11 -26.01 -37.94 22.78
CA GLU A 11 -25.40 -38.54 21.59
C GLU A 11 -24.86 -37.50 20.60
N LEU A 12 -25.30 -36.24 20.68
CA LEU A 12 -24.77 -35.16 19.83
C LEU A 12 -23.47 -34.56 20.38
N GLU A 13 -23.33 -34.47 21.71
CA GLU A 13 -22.13 -33.93 22.38
C GLU A 13 -20.95 -34.90 22.30
N ASN A 14 -21.21 -36.22 22.23
CA ASN A 14 -20.19 -37.26 22.09
C ASN A 14 -19.67 -37.45 20.65
N LYS A 15 -20.15 -36.65 19.68
CA LYS A 15 -19.56 -36.66 18.34
C LYS A 15 -18.30 -35.80 18.38
N ASN A 16 -17.15 -36.45 18.19
CA ASN A 16 -15.87 -35.75 18.02
C ASN A 16 -16.05 -34.60 17.02
N PRO A 17 -15.83 -33.33 17.41
CA PRO A 17 -15.89 -32.19 16.48
C PRO A 17 -14.76 -32.26 15.45
N THR A 18 -13.83 -33.20 15.62
CA THR A 18 -12.74 -33.48 14.71
C THR A 18 -13.26 -34.14 13.45
N PHE A 19 -13.17 -33.41 12.35
CA PHE A 19 -13.44 -33.91 11.01
C PHE A 19 -12.72 -35.27 10.80
N PRO A 20 -13.43 -36.32 10.36
CA PRO A 20 -12.81 -37.63 10.15
C PRO A 20 -11.60 -37.50 9.23
N ILE A 21 -10.43 -37.93 9.71
CA ILE A 21 -9.19 -37.87 8.93
C ILE A 21 -9.33 -38.67 7.63
N ASN A 22 -10.20 -39.68 7.60
CA ASN A 22 -10.51 -40.49 6.42
C ASN A 22 -11.19 -39.70 5.29
N LEU A 23 -11.77 -38.53 5.59
CA LEU A 23 -12.35 -37.62 4.59
C LEU A 23 -11.34 -36.61 4.07
N VAL A 24 -10.15 -36.51 4.69
CA VAL A 24 -9.05 -35.70 4.20
C VAL A 24 -8.42 -36.42 3.01
N LYS A 25 -8.88 -36.06 1.82
CA LYS A 25 -8.28 -36.54 0.58
C LYS A 25 -6.94 -35.83 0.36
N HIS A 26 -5.92 -36.61 0.02
CA HIS A 26 -4.64 -36.04 -0.41
C HIS A 26 -4.85 -35.33 -1.74
N TYR A 27 -4.30 -34.13 -1.88
CA TYR A 27 -4.27 -33.44 -3.17
C TYR A 27 -3.37 -34.23 -4.12
N THR A 28 -3.97 -34.82 -5.16
CA THR A 28 -3.27 -35.47 -6.26
C THR A 28 -3.07 -34.47 -7.39
N SER A 29 -2.00 -34.66 -8.17
CA SER A 29 -1.82 -33.93 -9.42
C SER A 29 -2.99 -34.24 -10.36
N GLY A 30 -3.37 -33.26 -11.20
CA GLY A 30 -4.49 -33.39 -12.11
C GLY A 30 -4.31 -34.58 -13.05
N ASP A 31 -5.19 -35.57 -12.96
CA ASP A 31 -5.15 -36.74 -13.84
C ASP A 31 -5.70 -36.40 -15.22
N LYS A 32 -4.81 -36.35 -16.22
CA LYS A 32 -5.13 -36.06 -17.61
C LYS A 32 -5.97 -37.16 -18.28
N LYS A 33 -5.97 -38.38 -17.73
CA LYS A 33 -6.80 -39.49 -18.26
C LYS A 33 -8.26 -39.34 -17.84
N LEU A 34 -8.50 -38.94 -16.58
CA LEU A 34 -9.83 -38.69 -16.05
C LEU A 34 -10.41 -37.36 -16.54
N PHE A 35 -9.55 -36.36 -16.75
CA PHE A 35 -9.95 -35.02 -17.14
C PHE A 35 -9.16 -34.51 -18.36
N PRO A 36 -9.37 -35.10 -19.55
CA PRO A 36 -8.60 -34.76 -20.76
C PRO A 36 -8.83 -33.32 -21.24
N LEU A 37 -9.93 -32.69 -20.84
CA LEU A 37 -10.27 -31.31 -21.19
C LEU A 37 -9.68 -30.27 -20.21
N ARG A 38 -9.02 -30.70 -19.14
CA ARG A 38 -8.42 -29.81 -18.14
C ARG A 38 -7.09 -29.29 -18.65
N ASN A 39 -7.14 -28.29 -19.52
CA ASN A 39 -5.96 -27.56 -19.98
C ASN A 39 -5.68 -26.40 -19.01
N GLU A 40 -4.45 -26.34 -18.50
CA GLU A 40 -3.93 -25.17 -17.80
C GLU A 40 -3.79 -24.05 -18.83
N THR A 41 -4.86 -23.29 -19.03
CA THR A 41 -4.78 -22.11 -19.88
C THR A 41 -3.96 -21.09 -19.12
N PRO A 42 -2.81 -20.62 -19.63
CA PRO A 42 -2.06 -19.56 -18.99
C PRO A 42 -3.00 -18.37 -18.84
N LEU A 43 -3.28 -17.98 -17.60
CA LEU A 43 -4.06 -16.78 -17.34
C LEU A 43 -3.26 -15.61 -17.90
N GLU A 44 -3.81 -14.93 -18.91
CA GLU A 44 -3.23 -13.68 -19.39
C GLU A 44 -3.36 -12.66 -18.26
N VAL A 45 -2.25 -12.42 -17.55
CA VAL A 45 -2.21 -11.44 -16.47
C VAL A 45 -2.52 -10.09 -17.11
N PRO A 46 -3.60 -9.40 -16.70
CA PRO A 46 -3.89 -8.07 -17.24
C PRO A 46 -2.68 -7.18 -16.98
N ARG A 47 -2.21 -6.50 -18.03
CA ARG A 47 -1.11 -5.54 -17.89
C ARG A 47 -1.55 -4.48 -16.90
N LEU A 48 -0.85 -4.37 -15.76
CA LEU A 48 -1.06 -3.26 -14.85
C LEU A 48 -0.71 -1.99 -15.62
N ASP A 49 -1.68 -1.10 -15.81
CA ASP A 49 -1.44 0.19 -16.45
C ASP A 49 -0.25 0.84 -15.77
N LYS A 50 0.73 1.27 -16.58
CA LYS A 50 1.95 1.90 -16.08
C LYS A 50 1.51 3.00 -15.11
N SER A 51 1.95 2.89 -13.86
CA SER A 51 1.73 3.91 -12.81
C SER A 51 1.84 5.28 -13.46
N GLU A 52 0.79 6.09 -13.38
CA GLU A 52 0.81 7.45 -13.88
C GLU A 52 2.10 8.14 -13.41
N GLU A 53 2.78 8.82 -14.32
CA GLU A 53 4.01 9.53 -13.98
C GLU A 53 3.71 10.56 -12.88
N LYS A 54 4.34 10.39 -11.72
CA LYS A 54 4.09 11.24 -10.55
C LYS A 54 4.52 12.68 -10.84
N LYS A 55 3.56 13.55 -11.14
CA LYS A 55 3.82 14.98 -11.37
C LYS A 55 3.95 15.73 -10.06
N VAL A 56 5.11 16.35 -9.85
CA VAL A 56 5.41 17.16 -8.66
C VAL A 56 4.60 18.47 -8.68
N LEU A 57 3.94 18.78 -7.56
CA LEU A 57 3.21 20.04 -7.37
C LEU A 57 4.06 21.08 -6.65
N LYS A 58 4.64 20.73 -5.50
CA LYS A 58 5.45 21.64 -4.68
C LYS A 58 6.35 20.90 -3.69
N VAL A 59 7.39 21.58 -3.22
CA VAL A 59 8.14 21.19 -2.03
C VAL A 59 7.48 21.81 -0.80
N SER A 60 7.23 20.98 0.22
CA SER A 60 6.53 21.36 1.45
C SER A 60 7.49 21.62 2.61
N LYS A 61 8.53 20.79 2.75
CA LYS A 61 9.51 20.86 3.84
C LYS A 61 10.91 20.52 3.33
N GLU A 62 11.92 20.97 4.07
CA GLU A 62 13.33 20.60 3.90
C GLU A 62 13.81 19.93 5.19
N ARG A 63 14.61 18.87 5.08
CA ARG A 63 15.33 18.28 6.20
C ARG A 63 16.80 18.11 5.86
N LYS A 64 17.65 18.28 6.87
CA LYS A 64 19.10 18.09 6.79
C LYS A 64 19.54 17.11 7.85
N TYR A 65 20.35 16.15 7.47
CA TYR A 65 20.93 15.20 8.42
C TYR A 65 22.27 15.72 8.93
N ARG A 66 22.48 15.65 10.26
CA ARG A 66 23.79 15.97 10.84
C ARG A 66 24.80 14.92 10.36
N GLY A 67 25.89 15.37 9.74
CA GLY A 67 26.95 14.50 9.21
C GLY A 67 26.78 14.06 7.74
N LYS A 68 25.68 14.42 7.07
CA LYS A 68 25.56 14.32 5.61
C LYS A 68 25.36 15.70 5.00
N ASN A 69 26.10 16.00 3.94
CA ASN A 69 25.93 17.24 3.17
C ASN A 69 24.70 17.19 2.25
N GLU A 70 23.96 16.09 2.25
CA GLU A 70 22.76 15.91 1.45
C GLU A 70 21.53 16.47 2.15
N ARG A 71 20.73 17.19 1.37
CA ARG A 71 19.44 17.75 1.78
C ARG A 71 18.34 16.92 1.16
N GLU A 72 17.29 16.68 1.93
CA GLU A 72 16.08 16.04 1.42
C GLU A 72 14.90 16.99 1.51
N TYR A 73 14.02 16.88 0.52
CA TYR A 73 12.86 17.73 0.38
C TYR A 73 11.61 16.87 0.39
N LEU A 74 10.60 17.29 1.15
CA LEU A 74 9.30 16.65 1.16
C LEU A 74 8.50 17.14 -0.04
N VAL A 75 8.30 16.25 -1.00
CA VAL A 75 7.66 16.53 -2.28
C VAL A 75 6.19 16.16 -2.20
N ARG A 76 5.33 17.12 -2.54
CA ARG A 76 3.90 16.89 -2.73
C ARG A 76 3.59 16.77 -4.20
N TYR A 77 2.82 15.77 -4.56
CA TYR A 77 2.40 15.51 -5.92
C TYR A 77 1.08 16.23 -6.27
N ARG A 78 0.80 16.35 -7.56
CA ARG A 78 -0.42 16.98 -8.08
C ARG A 78 -1.64 16.08 -7.87
N ASN A 79 -1.48 14.78 -8.06
CA ASN A 79 -2.54 13.80 -7.87
C ASN A 79 -2.72 13.53 -6.37
N PRO A 80 -3.94 13.68 -5.81
CA PRO A 80 -4.19 13.44 -4.38
C PRO A 80 -3.98 12.00 -3.92
N GLN A 81 -3.97 11.04 -4.85
CA GLN A 81 -3.73 9.63 -4.57
C GLN A 81 -2.26 9.33 -4.23
N HIS A 82 -1.33 10.19 -4.66
CA HIS A 82 0.07 10.01 -4.34
C HIS A 82 0.40 10.69 -3.01
N GLU A 83 0.98 9.93 -2.11
CA GLU A 83 1.43 10.42 -0.81
C GLU A 83 2.67 11.32 -0.92
N ASP A 84 2.87 12.18 0.07
CA ASP A 84 4.03 13.07 0.13
C ASP A 84 5.30 12.24 0.43
N GLU A 85 6.37 12.41 -0.37
CA GLU A 85 7.58 11.61 -0.29
C GLU A 85 8.84 12.46 -0.02
N TRP A 86 9.78 11.94 0.77
CA TRP A 86 11.09 12.57 0.95
C TRP A 86 12.04 12.16 -0.17
N LEU A 87 12.49 13.14 -0.97
CA LEU A 87 13.38 12.92 -2.10
C LEU A 87 14.63 13.80 -1.99
N SER A 88 15.74 13.28 -2.51
CA SER A 88 16.96 14.06 -2.71
C SER A 88 16.81 14.98 -3.92
N GLU A 89 17.61 16.06 -3.97
CA GLU A 89 17.51 17.07 -5.04
C GLU A 89 17.66 16.49 -6.45
N SER A 90 18.49 15.45 -6.61
CA SER A 90 18.75 14.77 -7.88
C SER A 90 17.59 13.91 -8.37
N LYS A 91 16.71 13.45 -7.47
CA LYS A 91 15.57 12.57 -7.80
C LYS A 91 14.30 13.34 -8.16
N ILE A 92 14.28 14.65 -7.95
CA ILE A 92 13.11 15.49 -8.20
C ILE A 92 13.19 16.05 -9.62
N PRO A 93 12.17 15.85 -10.47
CA PRO A 93 12.11 16.48 -11.79
C PRO A 93 12.00 18.00 -11.65
N ASP A 94 12.80 18.76 -12.42
CA ASP A 94 12.88 20.22 -12.36
C ASP A 94 13.12 20.79 -10.94
N SER A 95 13.94 20.09 -10.14
CA SER A 95 14.18 20.39 -8.72
C SER A 95 14.49 21.86 -8.43
N GLN A 96 15.30 22.51 -9.29
CA GLN A 96 15.68 23.91 -9.12
C GLN A 96 14.48 24.86 -9.04
N LYS A 97 13.44 24.64 -9.85
CA LYS A 97 12.25 25.51 -9.86
C LYS A 97 11.51 25.42 -8.54
N PHE A 98 11.26 24.20 -8.08
CA PHE A 98 10.51 23.95 -6.86
C PHE A 98 11.29 24.37 -5.61
N VAL A 99 12.58 24.06 -5.54
CA VAL A 99 13.45 24.42 -4.42
C VAL A 99 13.61 25.95 -4.33
N ARG A 100 13.79 26.67 -5.45
CA ARG A 100 13.84 28.13 -5.45
C ARG A 100 12.54 28.74 -4.93
N SER A 101 11.39 28.25 -5.41
CA SER A 101 10.08 28.74 -4.97
C SER A 101 9.83 28.49 -3.48
N PHE A 102 10.32 27.37 -2.95
CA PHE A 102 10.25 27.03 -1.54
C PHE A 102 11.11 27.99 -0.70
N ARG A 103 12.37 28.19 -1.08
CA ARG A 103 13.31 29.11 -0.39
C ARG A 103 12.81 30.55 -0.36
N GLN A 104 12.20 31.03 -1.44
CA GLN A 104 11.60 32.37 -1.48
C GLN A 104 10.48 32.52 -0.45
N LYS A 105 9.60 31.51 -0.35
CA LYS A 105 8.50 31.52 0.63
C LYS A 105 9.00 31.46 2.08
N THR A 106 9.99 30.60 2.36
CA THR A 106 10.56 30.49 3.72
C THR A 106 11.32 31.76 4.11
N ASN A 107 12.08 32.36 3.20
CA ASN A 107 12.80 33.60 3.48
C ASN A 107 11.83 34.75 3.74
N PHE A 108 10.77 34.86 2.92
CA PHE A 108 9.74 35.88 3.12
C PHE A 108 9.05 35.72 4.48
N SER A 109 8.71 34.49 4.90
CA SER A 109 8.10 34.28 6.22
C SER A 109 9.05 34.66 7.36
N ILE A 110 10.34 34.34 7.26
CA ILE A 110 11.34 34.70 8.29
C ILE A 110 11.50 36.22 8.39
N ILE A 111 11.57 36.91 7.25
CA ILE A 111 11.67 38.38 7.21
C ILE A 111 10.42 39.01 7.83
N CYS A 112 9.22 38.53 7.50
CA CYS A 112 7.98 39.03 8.09
C CYS A 112 7.90 38.77 9.60
N LEU A 113 8.39 37.62 10.09
CA LEU A 113 8.45 37.33 11.52
C LEU A 113 9.39 38.29 12.28
N ASN A 114 10.48 38.71 11.65
CA ASN A 114 11.44 39.65 12.25
C ASN A 114 11.03 41.13 12.08
N CYS A 115 9.93 41.43 11.39
CA CYS A 115 9.48 42.79 11.12
C CYS A 115 8.37 43.28 12.08
N VAL A 116 7.96 42.43 13.03
CA VAL A 116 6.91 42.72 14.05
C VAL A 116 7.52 43.05 15.42
N ILE A 117 8.80 43.41 15.48
CA ILE A 117 9.47 43.97 16.67
C ILE A 117 10.06 45.31 16.28
#